data_AF-A0A5R9EXJ5-F1
#
_entry.id   AF-A0A5R9EXJ5-F1
#
_cell.length_a   1.000
_cell.length_b   1.000
_cell.length_c   1.000
_cell.angle_alpha   90.00
_cell.angle_beta   90.00
_cell.angle_gamma   90.00
#
_symmetry.space_group_name_H-M   'P 1'
#
loop_
_entity.id
_entity.type
_entity.pdbx_description
1 polymer ?
#
loop_
_entity_poly.entity_id
_entity_poly.type
_entity_poly.pdbx_seq_one_letter_code
_entity_poly.pdbx_strand_id
1 'polypeptide(L)'
;MDEELNNMVERFRKQAKWGCMIWAVVFIAITLLAWGVLTEGSYISGISYFGVLVIVIVVLQYLPYITVPAAIYSLIRKKNVKRSVAALAVISLIKLLSNIHRNGQGPTEVEYFLWQLQQGSFWAFLSLFGYLYLLYWWWTFLTRKRTGSKRNSGCLIWTAIIILGPVILMAGMFSYEMHFKENVLVSSRSPNHINTVTVVQKGQAFWFGPSSVRIKYGSEHKDRTIRNDGKTLDSSNVLVTWKNDGAATITLYGEEQDPERITVTFVGTSEEFEEKESVGSSPNNKEETIGFFTFKTSDSPNLKNVIEFRETTYSNEFNEVINSTVRIYYGNRGSILEKYKEYVPGETYTPENFRVHWKNDEEATIEVIRQNENGEENVKETLEINLLD
;
A
#
# COMPACT_ATOMS: atom_id res chain seq x y z
N MET A 1 58.13 -5.87 -22.01
CA MET A 1 57.07 -5.25 -21.18
C MET A 1 55.78 -5.07 -21.97
N ASP A 2 55.79 -4.48 -23.16
CA ASP A 2 54.57 -4.26 -23.98
C ASP A 2 53.90 -5.55 -24.50
N GLU A 3 54.68 -6.60 -24.77
CA GLU A 3 54.16 -7.87 -25.31
C GLU A 3 53.44 -8.72 -24.26
N GLU A 4 53.98 -8.75 -23.04
CA GLU A 4 53.39 -9.45 -21.90
C GLU A 4 52.08 -8.78 -21.44
N LEU A 5 52.07 -7.45 -21.45
CA LEU A 5 50.87 -6.65 -21.20
C LEU A 5 49.80 -6.87 -22.27
N ASN A 6 50.19 -7.02 -23.54
CA ASN A 6 49.25 -7.32 -24.62
C ASN A 6 48.66 -8.73 -24.49
N ASN A 7 49.44 -9.73 -24.11
CA ASN A 7 48.95 -11.10 -23.88
C ASN A 7 48.02 -11.20 -22.66
N MET A 8 48.32 -10.49 -21.58
CA MET A 8 47.44 -10.43 -20.41
C MET A 8 46.10 -9.76 -20.74
N VAL A 9 46.14 -8.73 -21.59
CA VAL A 9 44.94 -8.06 -22.12
C VAL A 9 44.11 -8.97 -23.00
N GLU A 10 44.70 -9.73 -23.91
CA GLU A 10 43.93 -10.61 -24.77
C GLU A 10 43.20 -11.67 -23.96
N ARG A 11 43.85 -12.21 -22.92
CA ARG A 11 43.21 -13.11 -21.94
C ARG A 11 42.06 -12.44 -21.22
N PHE A 12 42.25 -11.23 -20.69
CA PHE A 12 41.19 -10.48 -20.01
C PHE A 12 40.02 -10.15 -20.94
N ARG A 13 40.29 -9.81 -22.20
CA ARG A 13 39.27 -9.48 -23.19
C ARG A 13 38.50 -10.72 -23.65
N LYS A 14 39.17 -11.87 -23.72
CA LYS A 14 38.53 -13.16 -23.97
C LYS A 14 37.64 -13.55 -22.79
N GLN A 15 38.15 -13.47 -21.56
CA GLN A 15 37.35 -13.70 -20.34
C GLN A 15 36.19 -12.72 -20.21
N ALA A 16 36.37 -11.43 -20.51
CA ALA A 16 35.31 -10.42 -20.46
C ALA A 16 34.26 -10.62 -21.57
N LYS A 17 34.65 -11.10 -22.76
CA LYS A 17 33.70 -11.47 -23.82
C LYS A 17 32.85 -12.67 -23.41
N TRP A 18 33.47 -13.68 -22.81
CA TRP A 18 32.74 -14.84 -22.29
C TRP A 18 31.84 -14.44 -21.12
N GLY A 19 32.33 -13.63 -20.18
CA GLY A 19 31.52 -13.06 -19.09
C GLY A 19 30.35 -12.23 -19.63
N CYS A 20 30.58 -11.36 -20.60
CA CYS A 20 29.51 -10.52 -21.18
C CYS A 20 28.49 -11.32 -21.99
N MET A 21 28.89 -12.40 -22.68
CA MET A 21 27.95 -13.29 -23.35
C MET A 21 27.15 -14.09 -22.34
N ILE A 22 27.77 -14.56 -21.25
CA ILE A 22 27.06 -15.21 -20.14
C ILE A 22 26.04 -14.24 -19.55
N TRP A 23 26.44 -13.00 -19.24
CA TRP A 23 25.52 -11.99 -18.70
C TRP A 23 24.41 -11.59 -19.69
N ALA A 24 24.68 -11.53 -21.00
CA ALA A 24 23.67 -11.24 -22.00
C ALA A 24 22.67 -12.39 -22.17
N VAL A 25 23.14 -13.64 -22.14
CA VAL A 25 22.27 -14.83 -22.16
C VAL A 25 21.43 -14.91 -20.88
N VAL A 26 22.04 -14.62 -19.73
CA VAL A 26 21.34 -14.52 -18.45
C VAL A 26 20.29 -13.41 -18.53
N PHE A 27 20.63 -12.23 -19.04
CA PHE A 27 19.69 -11.10 -19.19
C PHE A 27 18.53 -11.43 -20.14
N ILE A 28 18.81 -12.06 -21.29
CA ILE A 28 17.78 -12.51 -22.24
C ILE A 28 16.87 -13.57 -21.58
N ALA A 29 17.45 -14.55 -20.89
CA ALA A 29 16.69 -15.57 -20.16
C ALA A 29 15.83 -14.96 -19.04
N ILE A 30 16.34 -13.96 -18.31
CA ILE A 30 15.58 -13.22 -17.29
C ILE A 30 14.45 -12.42 -17.93
N THR A 31 14.68 -11.74 -19.07
CA THR A 31 13.62 -11.00 -19.76
C THR A 31 12.55 -11.92 -20.34
N LEU A 32 12.94 -13.11 -20.85
CA LEU A 32 11.99 -14.12 -21.34
C LEU A 32 11.23 -14.79 -20.19
N LEU A 33 11.88 -15.03 -19.05
CA LEU A 33 11.22 -15.50 -17.83
C LEU A 33 10.24 -14.44 -17.30
N ALA A 34 10.65 -13.17 -17.20
CA ALA A 34 9.78 -12.06 -16.80
C ALA A 34 8.59 -11.87 -17.76
N TRP A 35 8.80 -12.11 -19.07
CA TRP A 35 7.71 -12.10 -20.06
C TRP A 35 6.73 -13.26 -19.87
N GLY A 36 7.21 -14.48 -19.64
CA GLY A 36 6.36 -15.65 -19.34
C GLY A 36 5.64 -15.55 -17.99
N VAL A 37 6.16 -14.75 -17.06
CA VAL A 37 5.57 -14.48 -15.75
C VAL A 37 4.44 -13.45 -15.82
N LEU A 38 4.50 -12.49 -16.75
CA LEU A 38 3.44 -11.51 -16.96
C LEU A 38 2.16 -12.13 -17.55
N THR A 39 2.24 -13.36 -18.06
CA THR A 39 1.08 -14.00 -18.69
C THR A 39 0.10 -14.67 -17.72
N GLU A 40 0.48 -15.23 -16.57
CA GLU A 40 -0.52 -15.78 -15.60
C GLU A 40 -0.03 -15.84 -14.12
N GLY A 41 -0.82 -15.27 -13.19
CA GLY A 41 -1.22 -15.90 -11.92
C GLY A 41 -0.25 -16.03 -10.72
N SER A 42 -0.29 -15.02 -9.83
CA SER A 42 -0.31 -15.09 -8.35
C SER A 42 0.77 -15.76 -7.47
N TYR A 43 1.84 -16.36 -7.98
CA TYR A 43 3.00 -16.73 -7.12
C TYR A 43 4.35 -16.66 -7.84
N ILE A 44 4.33 -16.99 -9.13
CA ILE A 44 5.48 -16.92 -10.02
C ILE A 44 5.88 -15.45 -10.30
N SER A 45 4.92 -14.51 -10.20
CA SER A 45 5.17 -13.06 -10.24
C SER A 45 6.04 -12.55 -9.10
N GLY A 46 5.81 -13.03 -7.88
CA GLY A 46 6.61 -12.68 -6.70
C GLY A 46 8.05 -13.18 -6.80
N ILE A 47 8.25 -14.43 -7.24
CA ILE A 47 9.59 -15.01 -7.40
C ILE A 47 10.36 -14.31 -8.53
N SER A 48 9.70 -14.00 -9.64
CA SER A 48 10.32 -13.25 -10.74
C SER A 48 10.69 -11.82 -10.32
N TYR A 49 9.79 -11.13 -9.62
CA TYR A 49 10.06 -9.80 -9.06
C TYR A 49 11.25 -9.83 -8.10
N PHE A 50 11.28 -10.81 -7.19
CA PHE A 50 12.40 -11.02 -6.27
C PHE A 50 13.70 -11.29 -7.03
N GLY A 51 13.66 -12.13 -8.06
CA GLY A 51 14.82 -12.40 -8.93
C GLY A 51 15.35 -11.14 -9.60
N VAL A 52 14.48 -10.36 -10.24
CA VAL A 52 14.84 -9.08 -10.89
C VAL A 52 15.39 -8.10 -9.86
N LEU A 53 14.78 -7.99 -8.68
CA LEU A 53 15.23 -7.11 -7.61
C LEU A 53 16.62 -7.51 -7.08
N VAL A 54 16.88 -8.80 -6.89
CA VAL A 54 18.22 -9.30 -6.52
C VAL A 54 19.25 -8.96 -7.60
N ILE A 55 18.90 -9.11 -8.88
CA ILE A 55 19.79 -8.75 -9.99
C ILE A 55 20.07 -7.24 -10.00
N VAL A 56 19.04 -6.41 -9.82
CA VAL A 56 19.20 -4.96 -9.73
C VAL A 56 20.10 -4.59 -8.55
N ILE A 57 19.94 -5.23 -7.39
CA ILE A 57 20.80 -5.04 -6.22
C ILE A 57 22.25 -5.41 -6.54
N VAL A 58 22.48 -6.57 -7.13
CA VAL A 58 23.82 -7.02 -7.54
C VAL A 58 24.43 -6.04 -8.55
N VAL A 59 23.67 -5.58 -9.54
CA VAL A 59 24.16 -4.61 -10.53
C VAL A 59 24.51 -3.28 -9.86
N LEU A 60 23.62 -2.69 -9.06
CA LEU A 60 23.87 -1.41 -8.40
C LEU A 60 25.05 -1.46 -7.43
N GLN A 61 25.22 -2.59 -6.73
CA GLN A 61 26.32 -2.81 -5.79
C GLN A 61 27.65 -2.98 -6.51
N TYR A 62 27.72 -3.84 -7.54
CA TYR A 62 29.01 -4.25 -8.13
C TYR A 62 29.42 -3.43 -9.36
N LEU A 63 28.49 -2.78 -10.06
CA LEU A 63 28.78 -2.02 -11.29
C LEU A 63 29.87 -0.94 -11.10
N PRO A 64 29.87 -0.12 -10.04
CA PRO A 64 30.94 0.87 -9.84
C PRO A 64 32.32 0.21 -9.67
N TYR A 65 32.40 -0.88 -8.91
CA TYR A 65 33.65 -1.58 -8.63
C TYR A 65 34.27 -2.23 -9.87
N ILE A 66 33.46 -2.79 -10.77
CA ILE A 66 33.98 -3.33 -12.04
C ILE A 66 34.31 -2.22 -13.05
N THR A 67 33.65 -1.07 -12.95
CA THR A 67 33.83 0.03 -13.90
C THR A 67 35.14 0.78 -13.65
N VAL A 68 35.56 0.96 -12.40
CA VAL A 68 36.84 1.63 -12.07
C VAL A 68 38.06 1.00 -12.78
N PRO A 69 38.36 -0.29 -12.64
CA PRO A 69 39.53 -0.89 -13.30
C PRO A 69 39.39 -0.87 -14.82
N ALA A 70 38.19 -1.08 -15.36
CA ALA A 70 37.94 -0.99 -16.79
C ALA A 70 38.15 0.43 -17.35
N ALA A 71 37.73 1.47 -16.60
CA ALA A 71 37.90 2.86 -16.95
C ALA A 71 39.39 3.28 -16.89
N ILE A 72 40.11 2.89 -15.83
CA ILE A 72 41.57 3.10 -15.71
C ILE A 72 42.29 2.45 -16.88
N TYR A 73 41.97 1.21 -17.20
CA TYR A 73 42.53 0.50 -18.34
C TYR A 73 42.26 1.23 -19.66
N SER A 74 41.04 1.74 -19.85
CA SER A 74 40.67 2.54 -21.02
C SER A 74 41.49 3.83 -21.13
N LEU A 75 41.79 4.48 -19.99
CA LEU A 75 42.64 5.68 -19.91
C LEU A 75 44.09 5.38 -20.30
N ILE A 76 44.67 4.29 -19.78
CA ILE A 76 46.04 3.86 -20.11
C ILE A 76 46.19 3.64 -21.62
N ARG A 77 45.19 3.02 -22.25
CA ARG A 77 45.19 2.80 -23.70
C ARG A 77 44.86 4.06 -24.53
N LYS A 78 44.66 5.21 -23.88
CA LYS A 78 44.20 6.47 -24.51
C LYS A 78 42.95 6.27 -25.37
N LYS A 79 42.10 5.31 -25.00
CA LYS A 79 40.84 5.00 -25.70
C LYS A 79 39.69 5.55 -24.88
N ASN A 80 38.78 6.28 -25.54
CA ASN A 80 37.59 6.84 -24.90
C ASN A 80 37.90 7.72 -23.67
N VAL A 81 39.06 8.40 -23.66
CA VAL A 81 39.59 9.14 -22.50
C VAL A 81 38.54 10.04 -21.86
N LYS A 82 37.88 10.90 -22.65
CA LYS A 82 36.85 11.83 -22.17
C LYS A 82 35.70 11.10 -21.43
N ARG A 83 35.27 9.95 -21.95
CA ARG A 83 34.16 9.18 -21.36
C ARG A 83 34.59 8.40 -20.13
N SER A 84 35.81 7.88 -20.11
CA SER A 84 36.34 7.17 -18.95
C SER A 84 36.64 8.11 -17.78
N VAL A 85 37.10 9.34 -18.04
CA VAL A 85 37.20 10.39 -17.02
C VAL A 85 35.82 10.71 -16.45
N ALA A 86 34.82 10.92 -17.31
CA ALA A 86 33.45 11.17 -16.87
C ALA A 86 32.85 10.01 -16.07
N ALA A 87 33.10 8.75 -16.45
CA ALA A 87 32.65 7.58 -15.69
C ALA A 87 33.26 7.54 -14.28
N LEU A 88 34.56 7.84 -14.14
CA LEU A 88 35.19 7.91 -12.82
C LEU A 88 34.59 9.05 -11.97
N ALA A 89 34.36 10.22 -12.57
CA ALA A 89 33.72 11.36 -11.89
C ALA A 89 32.31 11.01 -11.41
N VAL A 90 31.51 10.32 -12.25
CA VAL A 90 30.17 9.83 -11.89
C VAL A 90 30.23 8.85 -10.73
N ILE A 91 31.16 7.90 -10.74
CA ILE A 91 31.33 6.93 -9.63
C ILE A 91 31.67 7.66 -8.33
N SER A 92 32.61 8.59 -8.37
CA SER A 92 32.98 9.42 -7.20
C SER A 92 31.78 10.20 -6.68
N LEU A 93 30.98 10.79 -7.58
CA LEU A 93 29.80 11.56 -7.21
C LEU A 93 28.72 10.68 -6.54
N ILE A 94 28.42 9.51 -7.11
CA ILE A 94 27.46 8.55 -6.53
C ILE A 94 27.89 8.15 -5.11
N LYS A 95 29.16 7.78 -4.92
CA LYS A 95 29.69 7.36 -3.61
C LYS A 95 29.72 8.49 -2.59
N LEU A 96 30.12 9.69 -3.01
CA LEU A 96 30.14 10.86 -2.14
C LEU A 96 28.73 11.18 -1.62
N LEU A 97 27.76 11.25 -2.52
CA LEU A 97 26.41 11.65 -2.15
C LEU A 97 25.67 10.57 -1.36
N SER A 98 25.94 9.28 -1.66
CA SER A 98 25.46 8.15 -0.85
C SER A 98 25.99 8.24 0.58
N ASN A 99 27.28 8.57 0.75
CA ASN A 99 27.87 8.70 2.07
C ASN A 99 27.30 9.89 2.86
N ILE A 100 27.09 11.04 2.21
CA ILE A 100 26.53 12.25 2.84
C ILE A 100 25.10 12.00 3.37
N HIS A 101 24.26 11.33 2.58
CA HIS A 101 22.85 11.15 2.96
C HIS A 101 22.63 9.99 3.93
N ARG A 102 23.53 9.01 3.97
CA ARG A 102 23.37 7.82 4.82
C ARG A 102 23.83 8.01 6.27
N ASN A 103 24.57 9.07 6.62
CA ASN A 103 25.06 9.37 7.98
C ASN A 103 25.64 8.15 8.75
N GLY A 104 26.22 7.18 8.03
CA GLY A 104 26.94 6.04 8.62
C GLY A 104 26.11 4.94 9.29
N GLN A 105 24.81 5.11 9.53
CA GLN A 105 23.95 4.10 10.17
C GLN A 105 22.65 3.92 9.39
N GLY A 106 22.39 2.69 8.92
CA GLY A 106 21.18 2.37 8.17
C GLY A 106 21.33 1.18 7.22
N PRO A 107 20.27 0.85 6.47
CA PRO A 107 20.22 -0.26 5.50
C PRO A 107 21.33 -0.20 4.44
N THR A 108 21.45 -1.27 3.62
CA THR A 108 22.49 -1.35 2.56
C THR A 108 22.41 -0.15 1.60
N GLU A 109 23.51 0.19 0.92
CA GLU A 109 23.52 1.36 0.00
C GLU A 109 22.39 1.30 -1.04
N VAL A 110 22.05 0.08 -1.49
CA VAL A 110 21.00 -0.14 -2.47
C VAL A 110 19.61 0.00 -1.86
N GLU A 111 19.36 -0.56 -0.68
CA GLU A 111 18.08 -0.41 0.03
C GLU A 111 17.76 1.06 0.29
N TYR A 112 18.76 1.82 0.78
CA TYR A 112 18.61 3.25 1.00
C TYR A 112 18.32 4.01 -0.29
N PHE A 113 19.01 3.66 -1.38
CA PHE A 113 18.78 4.24 -2.69
C PHE A 113 17.36 3.97 -3.22
N LEU A 114 16.88 2.72 -3.11
CA LEU A 114 15.53 2.34 -3.55
C LEU A 114 14.45 3.08 -2.76
N TRP A 115 14.61 3.17 -1.43
CA TRP A 115 13.71 3.92 -0.57
C TRP A 115 13.67 5.40 -0.95
N GLN A 116 14.83 6.04 -1.18
CA GLN A 116 14.92 7.43 -1.60
C GLN A 116 14.33 7.68 -3.00
N LEU A 117 14.45 6.72 -3.91
CA LEU A 117 13.88 6.82 -5.26
C LEU A 117 12.35 6.83 -5.21
N GLN A 118 11.76 6.03 -4.34
CA GLN A 118 10.30 6.00 -4.11
C GLN A 118 9.79 7.30 -3.49
N GLN A 119 10.56 7.91 -2.58
CA GLN A 119 10.25 9.22 -1.99
C GLN A 119 10.43 10.38 -2.98
N GLY A 120 10.86 10.11 -4.22
CA GLY A 120 11.10 11.14 -5.22
C GLY A 120 12.29 12.04 -4.90
N SER A 121 13.27 11.54 -4.13
CA SER A 121 14.43 12.31 -3.72
C SER A 121 15.28 12.72 -4.92
N PHE A 122 15.60 14.02 -5.00
CA PHE A 122 16.42 14.58 -6.08
C PHE A 122 17.76 13.86 -6.23
N TRP A 123 18.39 13.51 -5.10
CA TRP A 123 19.64 12.78 -5.12
C TRP A 123 19.51 11.38 -5.74
N ALA A 124 18.43 10.66 -5.43
CA ALA A 124 18.19 9.33 -5.99
C ALA A 124 18.07 9.38 -7.51
N PHE A 125 17.39 10.39 -8.06
CA PHE A 125 17.35 10.59 -9.51
C PHE A 125 18.74 10.91 -10.11
N LEU A 126 19.54 11.75 -9.45
CA LEU A 126 20.90 12.05 -9.90
C LEU A 126 21.78 10.79 -9.94
N SER A 127 21.68 9.94 -8.91
CA SER A 127 22.37 8.65 -8.85
C SER A 127 21.86 7.69 -9.92
N LEU A 128 20.54 7.63 -10.17
CA LEU A 128 19.94 6.84 -11.25
C LEU A 128 20.53 7.22 -12.61
N PHE A 129 20.61 8.52 -12.92
CA PHE A 129 21.24 8.99 -14.16
C PHE A 129 22.73 8.62 -14.23
N GLY A 130 23.43 8.64 -13.09
CA GLY A 130 24.79 8.14 -12.98
C GLY A 130 24.92 6.66 -13.35
N TYR A 131 24.05 5.80 -12.81
CA TYR A 131 24.04 4.37 -13.16
C TYR A 131 23.71 4.12 -14.64
N LEU A 132 22.73 4.85 -15.20
CA LEU A 132 22.42 4.81 -16.64
C LEU A 132 23.62 5.23 -17.49
N TYR A 133 24.39 6.23 -17.05
CA TYR A 133 25.62 6.63 -17.72
C TYR A 133 26.69 5.51 -17.68
N LEU A 134 26.85 4.80 -16.55
CA LEU A 134 27.79 3.69 -16.46
C LEU A 134 27.41 2.53 -17.40
N LEU A 135 26.11 2.21 -17.50
CA LEU A 135 25.62 1.24 -18.48
C LEU A 135 25.91 1.67 -19.92
N TYR A 136 25.66 2.95 -20.24
CA TYR A 136 26.03 3.54 -21.53
C TYR A 136 27.54 3.45 -21.79
N TRP A 137 28.38 3.74 -20.78
CA TRP A 137 29.83 3.65 -20.90
C TRP A 137 30.26 2.21 -21.22
N TRP A 138 29.76 1.22 -20.47
CA TRP A 138 30.04 -0.20 -20.71
C TRP A 138 29.63 -0.65 -22.10
N TRP A 139 28.44 -0.22 -22.54
CA TRP A 139 27.99 -0.46 -23.90
C TRP A 139 28.99 0.08 -24.94
N THR A 140 29.47 1.31 -24.79
CA THR A 140 30.46 1.90 -25.71
C THR A 140 31.85 1.25 -25.61
N PHE A 141 32.22 0.75 -24.42
CA PHE A 141 33.45 0.02 -24.18
C PHE A 141 33.43 -1.34 -24.89
N LEU A 142 32.29 -2.04 -24.85
CA LEU A 142 32.10 -3.37 -25.42
C LEU A 142 31.82 -3.36 -26.93
N THR A 143 31.00 -2.43 -27.43
CA THR A 143 30.55 -2.40 -28.84
C THR A 143 31.59 -1.89 -29.83
N ARG A 144 32.79 -1.53 -29.38
CA ARG A 144 33.84 -1.03 -30.26
C ARG A 144 34.45 -2.15 -31.12
N LYS A 145 33.94 -2.33 -32.33
CA LYS A 145 34.62 -3.06 -33.42
C LYS A 145 35.83 -2.26 -33.94
N ARG A 146 36.84 -2.99 -34.46
CA ARG A 146 37.97 -2.40 -35.21
C ARG A 146 37.37 -1.56 -36.35
N THR A 147 37.82 -0.32 -36.46
CA THR A 147 37.46 0.66 -37.49
C THR A 147 37.44 0.02 -38.87
N GLY A 148 36.28 0.05 -39.55
CA GLY A 148 36.09 -0.54 -40.88
C GLY A 148 34.64 -0.70 -41.35
N SER A 149 33.62 -0.52 -40.50
CA SER A 149 32.22 -0.63 -40.92
C SER A 149 31.48 0.69 -40.68
N LYS A 150 30.87 1.24 -41.74
CA LYS A 150 30.02 2.45 -41.69
C LYS A 150 28.92 2.23 -40.67
N ARG A 151 28.85 3.12 -39.68
CA ARG A 151 27.96 3.03 -38.53
C ARG A 151 26.60 3.61 -38.87
N ASN A 152 25.59 2.76 -39.07
CA ASN A 152 24.20 3.19 -39.12
C ASN A 152 23.77 3.61 -37.69
N SER A 153 23.67 4.91 -37.46
CA SER A 153 23.29 5.52 -36.18
C SER A 153 21.89 5.11 -35.68
N GLY A 154 21.03 4.57 -36.56
CA GLY A 154 19.71 4.06 -36.20
C GLY A 154 19.72 2.86 -35.25
N CYS A 155 20.76 2.02 -35.26
CA CYS A 155 20.82 0.81 -34.41
C CYS A 155 20.95 1.16 -32.92
N LEU A 156 21.61 2.26 -32.58
CA LEU A 156 21.83 2.66 -31.18
C LEU A 156 20.56 3.17 -30.50
N ILE A 157 19.70 3.89 -31.24
CA ILE A 157 18.41 4.36 -30.75
C ILE A 157 17.48 3.16 -30.52
N TRP A 158 17.45 2.21 -31.46
CA TRP A 158 16.68 0.97 -31.31
C TRP A 158 17.14 0.12 -30.11
N THR A 159 18.45 -0.03 -29.89
CA THR A 159 18.95 -0.76 -28.71
C THR A 159 18.61 -0.08 -27.38
N ALA A 160 18.62 1.27 -27.34
CA ALA A 160 18.22 2.00 -26.14
C ALA A 160 16.71 1.84 -25.87
N ILE A 161 15.87 1.88 -26.90
CA ILE A 161 14.43 1.66 -26.79
C ILE A 161 14.14 0.22 -26.34
N ILE A 162 14.86 -0.77 -26.85
CA ILE A 162 14.67 -2.18 -26.45
C ILE A 162 15.06 -2.43 -24.99
N ILE A 163 16.03 -1.70 -24.44
CA ILE A 163 16.47 -1.86 -23.05
C ILE A 163 15.65 -1.00 -22.08
N LEU A 164 15.47 0.29 -22.38
CA LEU A 164 14.75 1.22 -21.51
C LEU A 164 13.23 1.08 -21.63
N GLY A 165 12.72 0.71 -22.81
CA GLY A 165 11.28 0.57 -23.06
C GLY A 165 10.61 -0.42 -22.09
N PRO A 166 11.11 -1.66 -21.95
CA PRO A 166 10.57 -2.61 -20.99
C PRO A 166 10.69 -2.15 -19.54
N VAL A 167 11.78 -1.45 -19.17
CA VAL A 167 11.96 -0.92 -17.82
C VAL A 167 10.95 0.20 -17.52
N ILE A 168 10.73 1.11 -18.48
CA ILE A 168 9.74 2.19 -18.36
C ILE A 168 8.32 1.61 -18.32
N LEU A 169 8.00 0.62 -19.16
CA LEU A 169 6.72 -0.06 -19.14
C LEU A 169 6.49 -0.81 -17.83
N MET A 170 7.50 -1.53 -17.34
CA MET A 170 7.43 -2.24 -16.05
C MET A 170 7.25 -1.25 -14.89
N ALA A 171 8.00 -0.15 -14.86
CA ALA A 171 7.83 0.91 -13.87
C ALA A 171 6.44 1.57 -13.96
N GLY A 172 5.91 1.77 -15.17
CA GLY A 172 4.57 2.29 -15.40
C GLY A 172 3.47 1.35 -14.91
N MET A 173 3.56 0.05 -15.22
CA MET A 173 2.63 -0.97 -14.72
C MET A 173 2.69 -1.09 -13.20
N PHE A 174 3.89 -1.11 -12.63
CA PHE A 174 4.08 -1.14 -11.17
C PHE A 174 3.50 0.12 -10.51
N SER A 175 3.79 1.31 -11.07
CA SER A 175 3.23 2.57 -10.58
C SER A 175 1.70 2.57 -10.65
N TYR A 176 1.13 2.01 -11.73
CA TYR A 176 -0.32 1.84 -11.85
C TYR A 176 -0.88 0.96 -10.72
N GLU A 177 -0.32 -0.23 -10.49
CA GLU A 177 -0.79 -1.11 -9.43
C GLU A 177 -0.63 -0.51 -8.03
N MET A 178 0.45 0.21 -7.78
CA MET A 178 0.75 0.77 -6.46
C MET A 178 -0.01 2.05 -6.13
N HIS A 179 -0.38 2.86 -7.12
CA HIS A 179 -0.94 4.21 -6.87
C HIS A 179 -2.30 4.49 -7.51
N PHE A 180 -2.64 3.80 -8.61
CA PHE A 180 -3.78 4.17 -9.44
C PHE A 180 -4.85 3.09 -9.54
N LYS A 181 -4.50 1.81 -9.38
CA LYS A 181 -5.44 0.69 -9.43
C LYS A 181 -6.49 0.86 -8.33
N GLU A 182 -7.75 0.97 -8.72
CA GLU A 182 -8.87 1.11 -7.79
C GLU A 182 -9.56 -0.25 -7.59
N ASN A 183 -9.59 -0.72 -6.34
CA ASN A 183 -10.34 -1.93 -5.97
C ASN A 183 -11.58 -1.52 -5.18
N VAL A 184 -12.76 -1.96 -5.59
CA VAL A 184 -14.01 -1.62 -4.89
C VAL A 184 -14.07 -2.38 -3.57
N LEU A 185 -14.19 -1.65 -2.46
CA LEU A 185 -14.40 -2.23 -1.13
C LEU A 185 -15.89 -2.40 -0.85
N VAL A 186 -16.64 -1.31 -1.01
CA VAL A 186 -18.08 -1.27 -0.74
C VAL A 186 -18.77 -0.38 -1.76
N SER A 187 -19.93 -0.84 -2.24
CA SER A 187 -20.85 -0.04 -3.04
C SER A 187 -22.24 -0.13 -2.44
N SER A 188 -22.75 0.99 -1.93
CA SER A 188 -24.05 1.06 -1.25
C SER A 188 -24.98 2.03 -1.98
N ARG A 189 -26.25 1.65 -2.11
CA ARG A 189 -27.31 2.46 -2.73
C ARG A 189 -28.23 3.01 -1.67
N SER A 190 -28.77 4.20 -1.94
CA SER A 190 -29.74 4.84 -1.07
C SER A 190 -31.05 4.04 -0.99
N PRO A 191 -31.89 4.24 0.04
CA PRO A 191 -33.13 3.48 0.23
C PRO A 191 -34.03 3.46 -1.03
N ASN A 192 -34.22 4.59 -1.70
CA ASN A 192 -34.98 4.69 -2.95
C ASN A 192 -34.12 4.55 -4.21
N HIS A 193 -32.86 4.12 -4.08
CA HIS A 193 -31.95 3.83 -5.18
C HIS A 193 -31.61 5.04 -6.06
N ILE A 194 -31.74 6.25 -5.52
CA ILE A 194 -31.47 7.52 -6.20
C ILE A 194 -29.97 7.80 -6.22
N ASN A 195 -29.31 7.64 -5.07
CA ASN A 195 -27.90 7.96 -4.88
C ASN A 195 -27.09 6.70 -4.58
N THR A 196 -25.80 6.74 -4.92
CA THR A 196 -24.86 5.65 -4.67
C THR A 196 -23.58 6.21 -4.08
N VAL A 197 -23.08 5.54 -3.03
CA VAL A 197 -21.75 5.78 -2.46
C VAL A 197 -20.90 4.56 -2.78
N THR A 198 -19.75 4.78 -3.40
CA THR A 198 -18.78 3.74 -3.69
C THR A 198 -17.46 4.08 -3.03
N VAL A 199 -16.97 3.20 -2.18
CA VAL A 199 -15.67 3.33 -1.53
C VAL A 199 -14.70 2.35 -2.19
N VAL A 200 -13.59 2.89 -2.71
CA VAL A 200 -12.56 2.12 -3.39
C VAL A 200 -11.22 2.28 -2.68
N GLN A 201 -10.44 1.22 -2.57
CA GLN A 201 -9.02 1.29 -2.21
C GLN A 201 -8.23 1.76 -3.44
N LYS A 202 -7.34 2.74 -3.26
CA LYS A 202 -6.39 3.18 -4.28
C LYS A 202 -5.03 2.54 -4.04
N GLY A 203 -4.57 1.79 -5.02
CA GLY A 203 -3.31 1.07 -4.96
C GLY A 203 -3.32 -0.08 -3.96
N GLN A 204 -2.12 -0.56 -3.60
CA GLN A 204 -1.91 -1.51 -2.52
C GLN A 204 -1.10 -0.86 -1.40
N ALA A 205 -1.40 -1.23 -0.15
CA ALA A 205 -0.54 -0.86 0.97
C ALA A 205 0.84 -1.50 0.79
N PHE A 206 1.90 -0.70 0.88
CA PHE A 206 3.26 -1.21 0.77
C PHE A 206 3.77 -1.66 2.14
N TRP A 207 3.90 -2.97 2.32
CA TRP A 207 4.52 -3.69 3.45
C TRP A 207 3.91 -3.39 4.84
N PHE A 208 3.96 -2.15 5.33
CA PHE A 208 3.47 -1.74 6.66
C PHE A 208 2.91 -0.29 6.68
N GLY A 209 2.46 0.23 5.53
CA GLY A 209 1.98 1.62 5.40
C GLY A 209 0.45 1.75 5.41
N PRO A 210 -0.10 2.96 5.64
CA PRO A 210 -1.53 3.22 5.56
C PRO A 210 -2.08 2.97 4.15
N SER A 211 -3.29 2.45 4.07
CA SER A 211 -4.02 2.25 2.82
C SER A 211 -4.75 3.54 2.41
N SER A 212 -4.67 3.92 1.14
CA SER A 212 -5.45 5.05 0.61
C SER A 212 -6.82 4.57 0.15
N VAL A 213 -7.89 5.26 0.54
CA VAL A 213 -9.26 5.02 0.09
C VAL A 213 -9.83 6.26 -0.57
N ARG A 214 -10.70 6.05 -1.56
CA ARG A 214 -11.45 7.09 -2.25
C ARG A 214 -12.93 6.81 -2.12
N ILE A 215 -13.62 7.76 -1.52
CA ILE A 215 -15.07 7.75 -1.35
C ILE A 215 -15.64 8.55 -2.53
N LYS A 216 -16.38 7.88 -3.41
CA LYS A 216 -17.07 8.47 -4.55
C LYS A 216 -18.55 8.63 -4.19
N TYR A 217 -19.07 9.85 -4.33
CA TYR A 217 -20.47 10.16 -4.07
C TYR A 217 -20.93 11.20 -5.10
N GLY A 218 -21.94 10.86 -5.90
CA GLY A 218 -22.39 11.72 -7.01
C GLY A 218 -21.25 11.96 -8.02
N SER A 219 -20.99 13.24 -8.33
CA SER A 219 -19.86 13.66 -9.18
C SER A 219 -18.58 14.01 -8.39
N GLU A 220 -18.61 13.91 -7.06
CA GLU A 220 -17.50 14.26 -6.18
C GLU A 220 -16.76 13.04 -5.65
N HIS A 221 -15.54 13.27 -5.18
CA HIS A 221 -14.80 12.26 -4.43
C HIS A 221 -13.98 12.89 -3.30
N LYS A 222 -13.78 12.13 -2.24
CA LYS A 222 -12.86 12.45 -1.14
C LYS A 222 -11.87 11.32 -0.96
N ASP A 223 -10.58 11.66 -0.93
CA ASP A 223 -9.51 10.72 -0.63
C ASP A 223 -9.22 10.76 0.88
N ARG A 224 -9.01 9.58 1.48
CA ARG A 224 -8.74 9.34 2.89
C ARG A 224 -7.74 8.22 3.08
N THR A 225 -7.26 8.04 4.30
CA THR A 225 -6.28 7.00 4.64
C THR A 225 -6.81 6.13 5.77
N ILE A 226 -6.61 4.82 5.68
CA ILE A 226 -6.92 3.84 6.72
C ILE A 226 -5.62 3.21 7.22
N ARG A 227 -5.35 3.29 8.52
CA ARG A 227 -4.23 2.59 9.17
C ARG A 227 -4.66 1.20 9.62
N ASN A 228 -4.19 0.18 8.90
CA ASN A 228 -4.63 -1.20 9.06
C ASN A 228 -3.44 -2.17 9.14
N ASP A 229 -2.36 -1.79 9.83
CA ASP A 229 -1.16 -2.62 10.05
C ASP A 229 -0.62 -3.30 8.77
N GLY A 230 -0.60 -2.55 7.66
CA GLY A 230 -0.16 -3.06 6.35
C GLY A 230 -1.07 -4.10 5.67
N LYS A 231 -2.17 -4.54 6.31
CA LYS A 231 -3.13 -5.47 5.73
C LYS A 231 -3.89 -4.86 4.55
N THR A 232 -4.27 -5.71 3.60
CA THR A 232 -5.13 -5.30 2.48
C THR A 232 -6.52 -4.98 3.02
N LEU A 233 -7.12 -3.89 2.55
CA LEU A 233 -8.46 -3.51 2.97
C LEU A 233 -9.50 -4.43 2.35
N ASP A 234 -10.55 -4.72 3.10
CA ASP A 234 -11.73 -5.42 2.63
C ASP A 234 -13.01 -4.67 3.01
N SER A 235 -14.17 -5.30 2.80
CA SER A 235 -15.47 -4.69 3.07
C SER A 235 -15.72 -4.42 4.56
N SER A 236 -15.02 -5.07 5.49
CA SER A 236 -15.17 -4.85 6.94
C SER A 236 -14.58 -3.50 7.39
N ASN A 237 -13.63 -2.95 6.62
CA ASN A 237 -12.99 -1.67 6.91
C ASN A 237 -13.89 -0.45 6.61
N VAL A 238 -15.05 -0.65 5.97
CA VAL A 238 -15.90 0.44 5.53
C VAL A 238 -17.36 0.11 5.80
N LEU A 239 -18.03 0.99 6.55
CA LEU A 239 -19.48 0.92 6.75
C LEU A 239 -20.14 2.16 6.15
N VAL A 240 -21.21 1.96 5.37
CA VAL A 240 -22.02 3.04 4.80
C VAL A 240 -23.43 2.94 5.37
N THR A 241 -23.83 3.95 6.13
CA THR A 241 -25.20 4.07 6.66
C THR A 241 -25.92 5.24 6.01
N TRP A 242 -27.14 4.98 5.54
CA TRP A 242 -27.97 6.02 4.93
C TRP A 242 -28.90 6.61 5.98
N LYS A 243 -28.93 7.94 6.10
CA LYS A 243 -29.95 8.64 6.90
C LYS A 243 -31.22 8.81 6.08
N ASN A 244 -31.07 9.20 4.82
CA ASN A 244 -32.12 9.36 3.82
C ASN A 244 -31.48 9.26 2.42
N ASP A 245 -32.21 9.52 1.33
CA ASP A 245 -31.60 9.49 0.00
C ASP A 245 -30.59 10.60 -0.26
N GLY A 246 -30.65 11.71 0.47
CA GLY A 246 -29.79 12.88 0.31
C GLY A 246 -28.54 12.90 1.18
N ALA A 247 -28.42 12.01 2.17
CA ALA A 247 -27.33 12.01 3.13
C ALA A 247 -26.92 10.59 3.56
N ALA A 248 -25.62 10.34 3.51
CA ALA A 248 -25.00 9.11 3.99
C ALA A 248 -23.85 9.43 4.95
N THR A 249 -23.65 8.56 5.94
CA THR A 249 -22.48 8.57 6.80
C THR A 249 -21.61 7.38 6.41
N ILE A 250 -20.35 7.65 6.07
CA ILE A 250 -19.32 6.65 5.83
C ILE A 250 -18.45 6.59 7.07
N THR A 251 -18.26 5.39 7.62
CA THR A 251 -17.33 5.13 8.72
C THR A 251 -16.18 4.28 8.19
N LEU A 252 -14.95 4.71 8.45
CA LEU A 252 -13.73 4.01 8.06
C LEU A 252 -13.08 3.39 9.31
N TYR A 253 -12.84 2.08 9.26
CA TYR A 253 -12.22 1.31 10.34
C TYR A 253 -10.81 0.86 9.94
N GLY A 254 -9.86 1.02 10.85
CA GLY A 254 -8.54 0.40 10.73
C GLY A 254 -8.07 -0.04 12.10
N GLU A 255 -7.24 -1.09 12.15
CA GLU A 255 -6.76 -1.68 13.41
C GLU A 255 -5.96 -0.69 14.28
N GLU A 256 -5.35 0.33 13.66
CA GLU A 256 -4.50 1.33 14.31
C GLU A 256 -5.09 2.75 14.30
N GLN A 257 -6.39 2.88 14.04
CA GLN A 257 -7.05 4.17 14.05
C GLN A 257 -8.43 4.10 14.68
N ASP A 258 -8.81 5.17 15.37
CA ASP A 258 -10.19 5.36 15.77
C ASP A 258 -11.09 5.47 14.53
N PRO A 259 -12.34 5.00 14.60
CA PRO A 259 -13.26 5.07 13.47
C PRO A 259 -13.45 6.50 12.95
N GLU A 260 -13.04 6.76 11.71
CA GLU A 260 -13.22 8.07 11.09
C GLU A 260 -14.62 8.17 10.46
N ARG A 261 -15.40 9.18 10.86
CA ARG A 261 -16.76 9.40 10.36
C ARG A 261 -16.82 10.56 9.38
N ILE A 262 -17.40 10.30 8.21
CA ILE A 262 -17.52 11.25 7.11
C ILE A 262 -18.96 11.30 6.65
N THR A 263 -19.63 12.42 6.89
CA THR A 263 -20.96 12.69 6.34
C THR A 263 -20.83 13.27 4.94
N VAL A 264 -21.59 12.71 4.01
CA VAL A 264 -21.73 13.22 2.64
C VAL A 264 -23.18 13.59 2.38
N THR A 265 -23.36 14.74 1.75
CA THR A 265 -24.67 15.28 1.36
C THR A 265 -24.70 15.44 -0.16
N PHE A 266 -25.74 14.95 -0.81
CA PHE A 266 -25.91 15.02 -2.25
C PHE A 266 -26.63 16.32 -2.61
N VAL A 267 -25.99 17.16 -3.45
CA VAL A 267 -26.56 18.45 -3.88
C VAL A 267 -27.77 18.19 -4.79
N GLY A 268 -28.96 18.55 -4.33
CA GLY A 268 -30.23 18.35 -5.05
C GLY A 268 -31.41 17.93 -4.16
N THR A 269 -31.15 17.50 -2.93
CA THR A 269 -32.19 17.17 -1.93
C THR A 269 -32.15 18.24 -0.85
N SER A 270 -32.84 19.36 -1.08
CA SER A 270 -33.04 20.41 -0.09
C SER A 270 -34.05 19.95 0.95
N GLU A 271 -33.56 19.25 1.97
CA GLU A 271 -34.16 19.35 3.29
C GLU A 271 -33.11 19.99 4.20
N GLU A 272 -33.14 21.32 4.15
CA GLU A 272 -32.61 22.19 5.18
C GLU A 272 -33.34 21.82 6.48
N PHE A 273 -32.64 21.30 7.50
CA PHE A 273 -33.22 21.15 8.82
C PHE A 273 -32.28 21.65 9.91
N GLU A 274 -32.86 22.57 10.67
CA GLU A 274 -32.37 23.24 11.86
C GLU A 274 -31.91 22.25 12.92
N GLU A 275 -30.73 22.51 13.46
CA GLU A 275 -30.25 21.97 14.73
C GLU A 275 -31.16 22.51 15.84
N LYS A 276 -32.12 21.70 16.29
CA LYS A 276 -32.91 22.03 17.48
C LYS A 276 -32.08 21.75 18.73
N GLU A 277 -31.45 22.79 19.26
CA GLU A 277 -31.05 22.86 20.67
C GLU A 277 -32.28 22.64 21.56
N SER A 278 -32.30 21.54 22.31
CA SER A 278 -33.26 21.37 23.41
C SER A 278 -32.66 21.95 24.69
N VAL A 279 -33.08 23.17 25.03
CA VAL A 279 -32.85 23.76 26.36
C VAL A 279 -33.68 22.99 27.38
N GLY A 280 -33.00 22.36 28.34
CA GLY A 280 -33.59 21.68 29.50
C GLY A 280 -32.65 21.75 30.69
N SER A 281 -32.66 22.87 31.40
CA SER A 281 -31.87 23.12 32.61
C SER A 281 -32.30 22.25 33.80
N SER A 282 -31.38 21.45 34.36
CA SER A 282 -31.28 21.14 35.80
C SER A 282 -29.89 20.56 36.14
N PRO A 283 -29.20 21.02 37.20
CA PRO A 283 -27.80 20.71 37.43
C PRO A 283 -27.65 19.38 38.19
N ASN A 284 -27.04 18.39 37.56
CA ASN A 284 -26.32 17.32 38.23
C ASN A 284 -25.42 16.65 37.19
N ASN A 285 -24.11 16.69 37.43
CA ASN A 285 -23.05 16.03 36.65
C ASN A 285 -23.52 14.70 36.04
N LYS A 286 -23.99 14.74 34.79
CA LYS A 286 -24.36 13.57 34.01
C LYS A 286 -23.73 13.73 32.66
N GLU A 287 -22.87 12.76 32.32
CA GLU A 287 -22.36 12.54 30.98
C GLU A 287 -23.55 12.50 30.00
N GLU A 288 -23.60 13.44 29.07
CA GLU A 288 -24.68 13.50 28.08
C GLU A 288 -24.36 12.54 26.93
N THR A 289 -25.35 11.73 26.54
CA THR A 289 -25.21 10.82 25.40
C THR A 289 -25.36 11.62 24.11
N ILE A 290 -24.27 11.81 23.38
CA ILE A 290 -24.25 12.59 22.12
C ILE A 290 -24.96 11.82 20.99
N GLY A 291 -24.90 10.49 21.04
CA GLY A 291 -25.54 9.64 20.04
C GLY A 291 -25.14 8.18 20.17
N PHE A 292 -25.91 7.33 19.51
CA PHE A 292 -25.61 5.91 19.37
C PHE A 292 -25.81 5.48 17.91
N PHE A 293 -25.08 4.46 17.47
CA PHE A 293 -25.33 3.83 16.18
C PHE A 293 -25.22 2.31 16.30
N THR A 294 -26.10 1.61 15.59
CA THR A 294 -26.12 0.15 15.54
C THR A 294 -25.09 -0.33 14.51
N PHE A 295 -24.08 -1.10 14.93
CA PHE A 295 -23.03 -1.63 14.05
C PHE A 295 -23.20 -3.12 13.72
N LYS A 296 -24.02 -3.85 14.49
CA LYS A 296 -24.35 -5.26 14.23
C LYS A 296 -25.73 -5.58 14.76
N THR A 297 -26.46 -6.43 14.03
CA THR A 297 -27.76 -6.95 14.45
C THR A 297 -27.78 -8.47 14.32
N SER A 298 -28.55 -9.13 15.16
CA SER A 298 -28.80 -10.57 15.07
C SER A 298 -30.26 -10.85 15.37
N ASP A 299 -30.94 -11.51 14.45
CA ASP A 299 -32.33 -11.93 14.59
C ASP A 299 -32.43 -13.33 15.19
N SER A 300 -33.46 -13.56 16.01
CA SER A 300 -33.79 -14.87 16.55
C SER A 300 -34.26 -15.85 15.46
N PRO A 301 -34.22 -17.18 15.68
CA PRO A 301 -34.52 -18.18 14.65
C PRO A 301 -35.89 -18.01 13.97
N ASN A 302 -36.93 -17.63 14.70
CA ASN A 302 -38.26 -17.34 14.14
C ASN A 302 -38.55 -15.84 14.01
N LEU A 303 -37.52 -14.99 14.03
CA LEU A 303 -37.61 -13.54 13.84
C LEU A 303 -38.48 -12.80 14.87
N LYS A 304 -38.72 -13.40 16.03
CA LYS A 304 -39.52 -12.82 17.13
C LYS A 304 -38.76 -11.72 17.85
N ASN A 305 -37.46 -11.94 18.06
CA ASN A 305 -36.59 -11.05 18.82
C ASN A 305 -35.35 -10.64 18.03
N VAL A 306 -34.75 -9.53 18.42
CA VAL A 306 -33.54 -8.97 17.81
C VAL A 306 -32.55 -8.53 18.89
N ILE A 307 -31.27 -8.73 18.62
CA ILE A 307 -30.14 -8.16 19.37
C ILE A 307 -29.47 -7.11 18.49
N GLU A 308 -29.26 -5.91 19.04
CA GLU A 308 -28.60 -4.79 18.39
C GLU A 308 -27.36 -4.35 19.19
N PHE A 309 -26.21 -4.40 18.55
CA PHE A 309 -24.98 -3.85 19.11
C PHE A 309 -24.88 -2.40 18.74
N ARG A 310 -24.93 -1.52 19.74
CA ARG A 310 -24.89 -0.08 19.56
C ARG A 310 -23.65 0.48 20.25
N GLU A 311 -22.85 1.24 19.52
CA GLU A 311 -21.80 2.03 20.15
C GLU A 311 -22.40 3.34 20.62
N THR A 312 -22.23 3.65 21.90
CA THR A 312 -22.76 4.85 22.56
C THR A 312 -21.59 5.75 22.92
N THR A 313 -21.64 7.00 22.44
CA THR A 313 -20.58 7.99 22.69
C THR A 313 -21.06 9.00 23.73
N TYR A 314 -20.19 9.29 24.71
CA TYR A 314 -20.45 10.26 25.77
C TYR A 314 -19.62 11.53 25.56
N SER A 315 -20.22 12.71 25.79
CA SER A 315 -19.49 13.99 25.88
C SER A 315 -19.31 14.44 27.32
N ASN A 316 -18.26 15.23 27.55
CA ASN A 316 -18.21 16.12 28.71
C ASN A 316 -19.03 17.39 28.45
N GLU A 317 -19.16 18.23 29.49
CA GLU A 317 -19.79 19.56 29.44
C GLU A 317 -19.17 20.51 28.38
N PHE A 318 -18.03 20.14 27.77
CA PHE A 318 -17.33 20.91 26.72
C PHE A 318 -17.54 20.33 25.31
N ASN A 319 -18.47 19.37 25.12
CA ASN A 319 -18.73 18.70 23.85
C ASN A 319 -17.53 17.91 23.27
N GLU A 320 -16.56 17.56 24.10
CA GLU A 320 -15.46 16.67 23.70
C GLU A 320 -15.86 15.21 23.96
N VAL A 321 -15.59 14.35 22.97
CA VAL A 321 -15.83 12.90 23.06
C VAL A 321 -14.85 12.29 24.05
N ILE A 322 -15.36 11.74 25.15
CA ILE A 322 -14.53 11.14 26.19
C ILE A 322 -14.31 9.66 25.92
N ASN A 323 -15.41 8.91 25.76
CA ASN A 323 -15.41 7.45 25.73
C ASN A 323 -16.54 6.92 24.82
N SER A 324 -16.28 5.76 24.22
CA SER A 324 -17.28 4.94 23.51
C SER A 324 -17.46 3.62 24.24
N THR A 325 -18.70 3.25 24.55
CA THR A 325 -19.02 1.91 25.09
C THR A 325 -19.94 1.15 24.14
N VAL A 326 -19.83 -0.18 24.14
CA VAL A 326 -20.72 -1.05 23.37
C VAL A 326 -21.91 -1.41 24.25
N ARG A 327 -23.11 -1.00 23.86
CA ARG A 327 -24.35 -1.42 24.48
C ARG A 327 -25.07 -2.42 23.58
N ILE A 328 -25.34 -3.59 24.13
CA ILE A 328 -26.01 -4.69 23.45
C ILE A 328 -27.48 -4.63 23.85
N TYR A 329 -28.30 -4.04 22.99
CA TYR A 329 -29.75 -3.93 23.17
C TYR A 329 -30.44 -5.21 22.70
N TYR A 330 -31.52 -5.59 23.36
CA TYR A 330 -32.28 -6.79 23.00
C TYR A 330 -33.77 -6.64 23.30
N GLY A 331 -34.61 -7.28 22.49
CA GLY A 331 -36.07 -7.20 22.66
C GLY A 331 -36.85 -7.69 21.44
N ASN A 332 -38.16 -7.44 21.46
CA ASN A 332 -39.06 -7.82 20.38
C ASN A 332 -38.67 -7.10 19.09
N ARG A 333 -38.71 -7.84 17.98
CA ARG A 333 -38.41 -7.27 16.66
C ARG A 333 -39.43 -6.17 16.33
N GLY A 334 -38.93 -4.98 16.00
CA GLY A 334 -39.75 -3.82 15.65
C GLY A 334 -40.29 -3.01 16.83
N SER A 335 -39.98 -3.39 18.08
CA SER A 335 -40.23 -2.53 19.24
C SER A 335 -39.06 -1.59 19.52
N ILE A 336 -39.30 -0.58 20.34
CA ILE A 336 -38.22 0.22 20.92
C ILE A 336 -37.43 -0.69 21.88
N LEU A 337 -36.14 -0.88 21.63
CA LEU A 337 -35.27 -1.70 22.47
C LEU A 337 -34.79 -0.86 23.67
N GLU A 338 -35.36 -1.13 24.85
CA GLU A 338 -35.03 -0.41 26.09
C GLU A 338 -34.06 -1.20 26.98
N LYS A 339 -34.08 -2.53 26.90
CA LYS A 339 -33.18 -3.41 27.66
C LYS A 339 -31.83 -3.51 26.96
N TYR A 340 -30.74 -3.35 27.71
CA TYR A 340 -29.38 -3.51 27.21
C TYR A 340 -28.41 -4.04 28.25
N LYS A 341 -27.33 -4.66 27.77
CA LYS A 341 -26.11 -4.91 28.54
C LYS A 341 -25.00 -4.01 28.04
N GLU A 342 -24.27 -3.37 28.95
CA GLU A 342 -23.12 -2.56 28.61
C GLU A 342 -21.84 -3.39 28.67
N TYR A 343 -21.03 -3.25 27.63
CA TYR A 343 -19.73 -3.87 27.47
C TYR A 343 -18.72 -2.76 27.19
N VAL A 344 -17.72 -2.65 28.07
CA VAL A 344 -16.61 -1.71 27.90
C VAL A 344 -15.45 -2.48 27.29
N PRO A 345 -15.15 -2.29 26.00
CA PRO A 345 -14.04 -2.98 25.36
C PRO A 345 -12.73 -2.43 25.95
N GLY A 346 -11.83 -3.34 26.33
CA GLY A 346 -10.51 -2.96 26.86
C GLY A 346 -9.55 -2.42 25.80
N GLU A 347 -9.84 -2.66 24.52
CA GLU A 347 -9.01 -2.31 23.34
C GLU A 347 -9.91 -2.09 22.10
N THR A 348 -9.32 -1.76 20.95
CA THR A 348 -10.06 -1.57 19.68
C THR A 348 -10.80 -2.84 19.24
N TYR A 349 -11.99 -2.69 18.66
CA TYR A 349 -12.86 -3.79 18.24
C TYR A 349 -13.49 -3.54 16.87
N THR A 350 -13.94 -4.62 16.24
CA THR A 350 -14.68 -4.65 14.97
C THR A 350 -16.00 -5.43 15.15
N PRO A 351 -16.97 -5.31 14.23
CA PRO A 351 -18.21 -6.07 14.31
C PRO A 351 -18.03 -7.60 14.33
N GLU A 352 -16.94 -8.12 13.76
CA GLU A 352 -16.64 -9.55 13.72
C GLU A 352 -16.18 -10.11 15.07
N ASN A 353 -15.76 -9.23 15.99
CA ASN A 353 -15.40 -9.64 17.36
C ASN A 353 -16.60 -10.12 18.18
N PHE A 354 -17.84 -9.95 17.72
CA PHE A 354 -19.04 -10.37 18.44
C PHE A 354 -19.76 -11.48 17.67
N ARG A 355 -19.81 -12.71 18.22
CA ARG A 355 -20.62 -13.80 17.66
C ARG A 355 -21.86 -14.04 18.50
N VAL A 356 -23.02 -14.10 17.84
CA VAL A 356 -24.31 -14.33 18.51
C VAL A 356 -24.77 -15.75 18.19
N HIS A 357 -25.05 -16.52 19.23
CA HIS A 357 -25.57 -17.87 19.16
C HIS A 357 -26.94 -17.92 19.83
N TRP A 358 -28.00 -18.05 19.04
CA TRP A 358 -29.36 -18.22 19.57
C TRP A 358 -29.60 -19.69 19.95
N LYS A 359 -30.05 -19.91 21.18
CA LYS A 359 -30.48 -21.24 21.65
C LYS A 359 -31.95 -21.50 21.34
N ASN A 360 -32.77 -20.45 21.44
CA ASN A 360 -34.17 -20.40 21.03
C ASN A 360 -34.53 -18.92 20.73
N ASP A 361 -35.82 -18.56 20.60
CA ASP A 361 -36.20 -17.16 20.33
C ASP A 361 -35.97 -16.22 21.53
N GLU A 362 -35.78 -16.75 22.73
CA GLU A 362 -35.82 -16.03 24.00
C GLU A 362 -34.48 -16.08 24.77
N GLU A 363 -33.55 -16.95 24.33
CA GLU A 363 -32.23 -17.14 24.90
C GLU A 363 -31.15 -17.06 23.81
N ALA A 364 -30.17 -16.19 24.03
CA ALA A 364 -28.99 -16.05 23.17
C ALA A 364 -27.71 -15.95 24.00
N THR A 365 -26.62 -16.43 23.43
CA THR A 365 -25.27 -16.30 23.98
C THR A 365 -24.43 -15.46 23.03
N ILE A 366 -23.73 -14.47 23.56
CA ILE A 366 -22.83 -13.62 22.78
C ILE A 366 -21.40 -13.92 23.20
N GLU A 367 -20.59 -14.37 22.26
CA GLU A 367 -19.16 -14.57 22.45
C GLU A 367 -18.41 -13.35 21.93
N VAL A 368 -17.57 -12.77 22.80
CA VAL A 368 -16.62 -11.74 22.42
C VAL A 368 -15.29 -12.42 22.09
N ILE A 369 -14.94 -12.43 20.82
CA ILE A 369 -13.81 -13.16 20.24
C ILE A 369 -12.69 -12.18 19.91
N ARG A 370 -11.47 -12.60 20.22
CA ARG A 370 -10.27 -11.85 19.86
C ARG A 370 -9.30 -12.74 19.10
N GLN A 371 -8.76 -12.21 18.01
CA GLN A 371 -7.63 -12.83 17.33
C GLN A 371 -6.33 -12.34 17.95
N ASN A 372 -5.45 -13.28 18.28
CA ASN A 372 -4.09 -12.96 18.70
C ASN A 372 -3.21 -12.67 17.48
N GLU A 373 -1.97 -12.21 17.68
CA GLU A 373 -0.98 -11.91 16.62
C GLU A 373 -0.74 -13.08 15.65
N ASN A 374 -1.03 -14.32 16.07
CA ASN A 374 -0.91 -15.54 15.26
C ASN A 374 -2.18 -15.87 14.44
N GLY A 375 -3.23 -15.05 14.49
CA GLY A 375 -4.52 -15.29 13.85
C GLY A 375 -5.43 -16.30 14.56
N GLU A 376 -5.03 -16.78 15.74
CA GLU A 376 -5.83 -17.70 16.56
C GLU A 376 -6.93 -16.96 17.33
N GLU A 377 -8.17 -17.41 17.17
CA GLU A 377 -9.35 -16.88 17.85
C GLU A 377 -9.46 -17.42 19.28
N ASN A 378 -9.56 -16.51 20.25
CA ASN A 378 -9.81 -16.82 21.65
C ASN A 378 -11.10 -16.11 22.11
N VAL A 379 -12.01 -16.86 22.72
CA VAL A 379 -13.19 -16.30 23.39
C VAL A 379 -12.72 -15.63 24.68
N LYS A 380 -12.93 -14.32 24.79
CA LYS A 380 -12.55 -13.53 25.97
C LYS A 380 -13.66 -13.48 26.99
N GLU A 381 -14.90 -13.35 26.53
CA GLU A 381 -16.06 -13.22 27.38
C GLU A 381 -17.29 -13.80 26.70
N THR A 382 -18.20 -14.33 27.52
CA THR A 382 -19.46 -14.89 27.08
C THR A 382 -20.59 -14.20 27.84
N LEU A 383 -21.45 -13.49 27.12
CA LEU A 383 -22.59 -12.77 27.67
C LEU A 383 -23.87 -13.54 27.37
N GLU A 384 -24.55 -14.00 28.41
CA GLU A 384 -25.86 -14.65 28.27
C GLU A 384 -26.97 -13.60 28.24
N ILE A 385 -27.87 -13.66 27.26
CA ILE A 385 -29.05 -12.81 27.14
C ILE A 385 -30.28 -13.70 27.28
N ASN A 386 -31.06 -13.42 28.33
CA ASN A 386 -32.40 -13.93 28.51
C ASN A 386 -33.38 -12.77 28.29
N LEU A 387 -34.28 -12.92 27.31
CA LEU A 387 -35.23 -11.87 26.95
C LEU A 387 -36.49 -11.86 27.83
N LEU A 388 -36.69 -12.88 28.67
CA LEU A 388 -37.82 -12.98 29.62
C LEU A 388 -37.56 -12.27 30.96
N ASP A 389 -36.32 -11.91 31.27
CA ASP A 389 -35.91 -11.18 32.48
C ASP A 389 -35.86 -9.67 32.22
#